data_AF-X0YUU5-F1
#
_entry.id   AF-X0YUU5-F1
#
_cell.length_a   1.000
_cell.length_b   1.000
_cell.length_c   1.000
_cell.angle_alpha   90.00
_cell.angle_beta   90.00
_cell.angle_gamma   90.00
#
_symmetry.space_group_name_H-M   'P 1'
#
loop_
_entity.id
_entity.type
_entity.pdbx_description
1 polymer ?
#
loop_
_entity_poly.entity_id
_entity_poly.type
_entity_poly.pdbx_seq_one_letter_code
_entity_poly.pdbx_strand_id
1 'polypeptide(L)'
;MENIKNEDIYIYQRLSYLMDAEDEKKYIVATYKQLTVILKASPEKVQEIIKSFLKKNYIIKVKNHDINTFSNVYRLNHLVRKYIIKNKKRIEKNKLLSIIGERINIDSLDDLGYDDNLLSEIDLKISNKKLKENLKKRFKGKYFCI
;
A
#
# COMPACT_ATOMS: atom_id res chain seq x y z
N MET A 1 -17.95 -4.50 4.30
CA MET A 1 -17.43 -5.33 3.18
C MET A 1 -16.99 -4.47 1.99
N GLU A 2 -17.70 -3.37 1.68
CA GLU A 2 -17.24 -2.34 0.74
C GLU A 2 -15.88 -1.72 1.11
N ASN A 3 -15.57 -1.64 2.40
CA ASN A 3 -14.37 -0.95 2.89
C ASN A 3 -13.09 -1.39 2.19
N ILE A 4 -12.83 -2.70 2.04
CA ILE A 4 -11.55 -3.14 1.49
C ILE A 4 -11.34 -2.63 0.05
N LYS A 5 -12.38 -2.54 -0.79
CA LYS A 5 -12.24 -2.13 -2.20
C LYS A 5 -11.88 -0.65 -2.37
N ASN A 6 -12.16 0.15 -1.36
CA ASN A 6 -11.95 1.60 -1.35
C ASN A 6 -10.70 2.01 -0.58
N GLU A 7 -9.94 1.05 -0.03
CA GLU A 7 -8.69 1.35 0.66
C GLU A 7 -7.61 1.77 -0.35
N ASP A 8 -6.65 2.52 0.18
CA ASP A 8 -5.47 2.90 -0.55
C ASP A 8 -4.54 1.71 -0.81
N ILE A 9 -3.54 1.96 -1.66
CA ILE A 9 -2.58 0.95 -2.06
C ILE A 9 -1.62 0.54 -0.94
N TYR A 10 -1.39 1.43 0.02
CA TYR A 10 -0.55 1.17 1.17
C TYR A 10 -1.19 0.08 2.04
N ILE A 11 -2.49 0.16 2.30
CA ILE A 11 -3.25 -0.84 3.07
C ILE A 11 -3.22 -2.21 2.37
N TYR A 12 -3.43 -2.26 1.05
CA TYR A 12 -3.34 -3.52 0.30
C TYR A 12 -1.97 -4.16 0.39
N GLN A 13 -0.90 -3.37 0.29
CA GLN A 13 0.47 -3.89 0.42
C GLN A 13 0.71 -4.48 1.81
N ARG A 14 0.27 -3.81 2.88
CA ARG A 14 0.49 -4.27 4.25
C ARG A 14 -0.29 -5.55 4.54
N LEU A 15 -1.51 -5.66 4.02
CA LEU A 15 -2.26 -6.91 4.08
C LEU A 15 -1.61 -8.04 3.27
N SER A 16 -1.00 -7.71 2.12
CA SER A 16 -0.21 -8.68 1.35
C SER A 16 1.01 -9.18 2.13
N TYR A 17 1.74 -8.30 2.82
CA TYR A 17 2.88 -8.71 3.65
C TYR A 17 2.47 -9.64 4.78
N LEU A 18 1.32 -9.37 5.41
CA LEU A 18 0.76 -10.28 6.41
C LEU A 18 0.39 -11.64 5.81
N MET A 19 -0.19 -11.65 4.59
CA MET A 19 -0.52 -12.89 3.89
C MET A 19 0.74 -13.69 3.50
N ASP A 20 1.83 -13.02 3.13
CA ASP A 20 3.12 -13.64 2.81
C ASP A 20 3.83 -14.22 4.06
N ALA A 21 3.48 -13.72 5.25
CA ALA A 21 4.00 -14.18 6.54
C ALA A 21 3.12 -15.26 7.20
N GLU A 22 2.08 -15.75 6.51
CA GLU A 22 1.23 -16.83 7.00
C GLU A 22 1.99 -18.17 7.06
N ASP A 23 1.77 -18.94 8.13
CA ASP A 23 2.20 -20.32 8.22
C ASP A 23 1.35 -21.26 7.32
N GLU A 24 1.68 -22.55 7.33
CA GLU A 24 0.95 -23.58 6.58
C GLU A 24 -0.54 -23.66 6.94
N LYS A 25 -0.88 -23.36 8.20
CA LYS A 25 -2.25 -23.32 8.73
C LYS A 25 -2.95 -21.99 8.49
N LYS A 26 -2.31 -21.06 7.76
CA LYS A 26 -2.82 -19.73 7.45
C LYS A 26 -3.00 -18.84 8.68
N TYR A 27 -2.15 -19.02 9.68
CA TYR A 27 -2.02 -18.14 10.82
C TYR A 27 -0.81 -17.23 10.65
N ILE A 28 -0.92 -16.02 11.18
CA ILE A 28 0.18 -15.08 11.33
C ILE A 28 0.55 -15.12 12.80
N VAL A 29 1.59 -15.87 13.12
CA VAL A 29 2.15 -15.97 14.46
C VAL A 29 3.32 -15.01 14.55
N ALA A 30 3.11 -13.88 15.21
CA ALA A 30 4.15 -12.85 15.27
C ALA A 30 4.15 -12.15 16.63
N THR A 31 5.34 -12.01 17.20
CA THR A 31 5.61 -11.03 18.26
C THR A 31 5.45 -9.62 17.70
N TYR A 32 5.29 -8.64 18.59
CA TYR A 32 5.21 -7.25 18.18
C TYR A 32 6.46 -6.77 17.41
N LYS A 33 7.64 -7.23 17.81
CA LYS A 33 8.90 -6.95 17.10
C LYS A 33 8.96 -7.58 15.71
N GLN A 34 8.35 -8.74 15.51
CA GLN A 34 8.24 -9.35 14.17
C GLN A 34 7.25 -8.58 13.29
N LEU A 35 6.17 -8.06 13.86
CA LEU A 35 5.18 -7.27 13.10
C LEU A 35 5.77 -5.98 12.53
N THR A 36 6.71 -5.31 13.22
CA THR A 36 7.40 -4.13 12.66
C THR A 36 8.23 -4.46 11.43
N VAL A 37 8.89 -5.62 11.44
CA VAL A 37 9.65 -6.13 10.29
C VAL A 37 8.72 -6.52 9.13
N ILE A 38 7.65 -7.28 9.41
CA ILE A 38 6.69 -7.74 8.39
C ILE A 38 6.00 -6.56 7.71
N LEU A 39 5.49 -5.61 8.51
CA LEU A 39 4.74 -4.47 8.00
C LEU A 39 5.62 -3.33 7.48
N LYS A 40 6.94 -3.41 7.70
CA LYS A 40 7.94 -2.40 7.33
C LYS A 40 7.51 -1.01 7.84
N ALA A 41 7.22 -0.93 9.13
CA ALA A 41 6.71 0.28 9.77
C ALA A 41 7.26 0.41 11.19
N SER A 42 7.26 1.64 11.71
CA SER A 42 7.65 1.90 13.11
C SER A 42 6.71 1.17 14.07
N PRO A 43 7.14 0.92 15.32
CA PRO A 43 6.30 0.31 16.34
C PRO A 43 4.94 1.00 16.48
N GLU A 44 4.93 2.32 16.66
CA GLU A 44 3.72 3.14 16.84
C GLU A 44 2.78 2.95 15.66
N LYS A 45 3.33 3.01 14.44
CA LYS A 45 2.54 2.84 13.23
C LYS A 45 1.99 1.42 13.09
N VAL A 46 2.73 0.40 13.52
CA VAL A 46 2.23 -0.98 13.55
C VAL A 46 1.03 -1.11 14.48
N GLN A 47 1.03 -0.46 15.65
CA GLN A 47 -0.14 -0.50 16.54
C GLN A 47 -1.37 0.11 15.86
N GLU A 48 -1.21 1.26 15.20
CA GLU A 48 -2.29 1.90 14.44
C GLU A 48 -2.82 0.98 13.34
N ILE A 49 -1.93 0.38 12.55
CA ILE A 49 -2.27 -0.52 11.44
C ILE A 49 -3.04 -1.73 11.97
N ILE A 50 -2.50 -2.43 12.98
CA ILE A 50 -3.14 -3.63 13.54
C ILE A 50 -4.50 -3.29 14.16
N LYS A 51 -4.59 -2.19 14.93
CA LYS A 51 -5.86 -1.74 15.51
C LYS A 51 -6.88 -1.42 14.42
N SER A 52 -6.46 -0.74 13.35
CA SER A 52 -7.30 -0.44 12.18
C SER A 52 -7.76 -1.73 11.49
N PHE A 53 -6.85 -2.68 11.24
CA PHE A 53 -7.17 -3.94 10.57
C PHE A 53 -8.14 -4.80 11.38
N LEU A 54 -7.98 -4.84 12.71
CA LEU A 54 -8.94 -5.51 13.60
C LEU A 54 -10.30 -4.80 13.57
N LYS A 55 -10.33 -3.47 13.71
CA LYS A 55 -11.57 -2.68 13.67
C LYS A 55 -12.33 -2.85 12.35
N LYS A 56 -11.61 -2.92 11.23
CA LYS A 56 -12.17 -3.11 9.88
C LYS A 56 -12.43 -4.58 9.53
N ASN A 57 -12.18 -5.51 10.45
CA ASN A 57 -12.30 -6.97 10.24
C ASN A 57 -11.47 -7.50 9.06
N TYR A 58 -10.31 -6.89 8.79
CA TYR A 58 -9.37 -7.38 7.78
C TYR A 58 -8.55 -8.56 8.27
N ILE A 59 -8.20 -8.52 9.56
CA ILE A 59 -7.60 -9.62 10.29
C ILE A 59 -8.46 -9.92 11.51
N ILE A 60 -8.36 -11.14 12.01
CA ILE A 60 -9.06 -11.62 13.19
C ILE A 60 -8.00 -12.15 14.16
N LYS A 61 -8.04 -11.70 15.42
CA LYS A 61 -7.19 -12.26 16.47
C LYS A 61 -7.75 -13.60 16.91
N VAL A 62 -6.93 -14.64 16.85
CA VAL A 62 -7.30 -16.02 17.18
C VAL A 62 -6.88 -16.26 18.63
N LYS A 63 -7.85 -16.55 19.52
CA LYS A 63 -7.58 -16.79 20.94
C LYS A 63 -7.38 -18.28 21.27
N ASN A 64 -8.15 -19.15 20.63
CA ASN A 64 -8.05 -20.60 20.78
C ASN A 64 -7.30 -21.16 19.59
N HIS A 65 -6.01 -21.43 19.78
CA HIS A 65 -5.15 -22.07 18.79
C HIS A 65 -4.29 -23.14 19.46
N ASP A 66 -4.05 -24.25 18.77
CA ASP A 66 -3.20 -25.35 19.28
C ASP A 66 -1.69 -25.04 19.15
N ILE A 67 -1.33 -23.76 18.98
CA ILE A 67 0.04 -23.29 18.81
C ILE A 67 0.58 -22.91 20.19
N ASN A 68 1.64 -23.59 20.62
CA ASN A 68 2.33 -23.28 21.88
C ASN A 68 3.19 -22.01 21.72
N THR A 69 2.56 -20.84 21.84
CA THR A 69 3.24 -19.54 21.70
C THR A 69 2.63 -18.50 22.61
N PHE A 70 3.48 -17.63 23.16
CA PHE A 70 3.06 -16.41 23.86
C PHE A 70 2.83 -15.22 22.91
N SER A 71 3.02 -15.43 21.61
CA SER A 71 2.86 -14.39 20.58
C SER A 71 1.40 -14.17 20.23
N ASN A 72 1.09 -13.02 19.62
CA ASN A 72 -0.23 -12.81 19.05
C ASN A 72 -0.41 -13.67 17.80
N VAL A 73 -1.56 -14.33 17.70
CA VAL A 73 -1.95 -15.11 16.52
C VAL A 73 -3.11 -14.43 15.82
N TYR A 74 -2.93 -14.18 14.52
CA TYR A 74 -3.94 -13.58 13.66
C TYR A 74 -4.26 -14.48 12.47
N ARG A 75 -5.40 -14.23 11.83
CA ARG A 75 -5.75 -14.81 10.53
C ARG A 75 -6.39 -13.73 9.66
N LEU A 76 -6.05 -13.70 8.37
CA LEU A 76 -6.75 -12.84 7.42
C LEU A 76 -8.21 -13.26 7.28
N ASN A 77 -9.10 -12.28 7.18
CA ASN A 77 -10.48 -12.54 6.78
C ASN A 77 -10.50 -13.16 5.38
N HIS A 78 -11.28 -14.23 5.21
CA HIS A 78 -11.35 -14.99 3.96
C HIS A 78 -11.69 -14.14 2.72
N LEU A 79 -12.50 -13.09 2.88
CA LEU A 79 -12.90 -12.19 1.79
C LEU A 79 -11.79 -11.25 1.39
N VAL A 80 -11.06 -10.74 2.39
CA VAL A 80 -9.89 -9.89 2.18
C VAL A 80 -8.81 -10.69 1.49
N ARG A 81 -8.58 -11.94 1.92
CA ARG A 81 -7.69 -12.88 1.22
C ARG A 81 -8.09 -13.07 -0.25
N LYS A 82 -9.36 -13.41 -0.52
CA LYS A 82 -9.86 -13.55 -1.90
C LYS A 82 -9.61 -12.30 -2.73
N TYR A 83 -9.82 -11.12 -2.14
CA TYR A 83 -9.59 -9.85 -2.81
C TYR A 83 -8.11 -9.61 -3.14
N ILE A 84 -7.20 -9.85 -2.19
CA ILE A 84 -5.76 -9.68 -2.39
C ILE A 84 -5.27 -10.64 -3.48
N ILE A 85 -5.67 -11.91 -3.43
CA ILE A 85 -5.32 -12.90 -4.46
C ILE A 85 -5.81 -12.44 -5.83
N LYS A 86 -7.08 -12.02 -5.95
CA LYS A 86 -7.65 -11.53 -7.20
C LYS A 86 -6.89 -10.33 -7.77
N ASN A 87 -6.35 -9.47 -6.91
CA ASN A 87 -5.68 -8.23 -7.30
C ASN A 87 -4.15 -8.28 -7.19
N LYS A 88 -3.55 -9.46 -6.98
CA LYS A 88 -2.12 -9.62 -6.67
C LYS A 88 -1.21 -8.89 -7.65
N LYS A 89 -1.41 -9.09 -8.96
CA LYS A 89 -0.62 -8.43 -10.01
C LYS A 89 -0.70 -6.90 -9.95
N ARG A 90 -1.88 -6.34 -9.64
CA ARG A 90 -2.06 -4.89 -9.49
C ARG A 90 -1.34 -4.37 -8.24
N ILE A 91 -1.43 -5.10 -7.13
CA ILE A 91 -0.75 -4.76 -5.89
C ILE A 91 0.77 -4.79 -6.07
N GLU A 92 1.30 -5.81 -6.76
CA GLU A 92 2.73 -5.93 -7.10
C GLU A 92 3.22 -4.78 -7.98
N LYS A 93 2.51 -4.44 -9.05
CA LYS A 93 2.86 -3.29 -9.91
C LYS A 93 2.90 -1.99 -9.11
N ASN A 94 1.95 -1.79 -8.20
CA ASN A 94 1.96 -0.61 -7.36
C ASN A 94 3.04 -0.63 -6.26
N LYS A 95 3.51 -1.81 -5.84
CA LYS A 95 4.67 -1.93 -4.93
C LYS A 95 5.92 -1.35 -5.57
N LEU A 96 6.11 -1.63 -6.86
CA LEU A 96 7.19 -1.01 -7.63
C LEU A 96 7.05 0.52 -7.67
N LEU A 97 5.85 1.04 -7.90
CA LEU A 97 5.58 2.48 -7.84
C LEU A 97 5.83 3.09 -6.45
N SER A 98 5.52 2.38 -5.37
CA SER A 98 5.80 2.84 -4.00
C SER A 98 7.30 2.96 -3.74
N ILE A 99 8.10 1.99 -4.20
CA ILE A 99 9.57 2.03 -4.08
C ILE A 99 10.14 3.19 -4.89
N ILE A 100 9.59 3.43 -6.08
CA ILE A 100 9.97 4.58 -6.91
C ILE A 100 9.62 5.87 -6.17
N GLY A 101 8.39 6.01 -5.67
CA GLY A 101 7.93 7.19 -4.94
C GLY A 101 8.74 7.49 -3.67
N GLU A 102 9.19 6.47 -2.94
CA GLU A 102 10.08 6.63 -1.77
C GLU A 102 11.47 7.17 -2.15
N ARG A 103 11.88 7.04 -3.42
CA ARG A 103 13.18 7.50 -3.92
C ARG A 103 13.08 8.81 -4.71
N ILE A 104 11.86 9.25 -5.04
CA ILE A 104 11.63 10.52 -5.70
C ILE A 104 11.64 11.62 -4.65
N ASN A 105 12.55 12.58 -4.82
CA ASN A 105 12.58 13.86 -4.12
C ASN A 105 12.48 15.01 -5.15
N ILE A 106 12.44 16.25 -4.64
CA ILE A 106 12.28 17.43 -5.50
C ILE A 106 13.41 17.56 -6.53
N ASP A 107 14.64 17.22 -6.13
CA ASP A 107 15.81 17.29 -7.00
C ASP A 107 15.73 16.26 -8.14
N SER A 108 15.20 15.06 -7.86
CA SER A 108 15.03 13.99 -8.85
C SER A 108 13.82 14.16 -9.77
N LEU A 109 12.90 15.08 -9.46
CA LEU A 109 11.73 15.32 -10.32
C LEU A 109 12.13 16.00 -11.63
N ASP A 110 13.07 16.95 -11.56
CA ASP A 110 13.63 17.59 -12.75
C ASP A 110 14.36 16.55 -13.63
N ASP A 111 15.14 15.66 -13.01
CA ASP A 111 15.84 14.56 -13.71
C ASP A 111 14.88 13.55 -14.38
N LEU A 112 13.67 13.39 -13.86
CA LEU A 112 12.61 12.56 -14.46
C LEU A 112 11.87 13.29 -15.60
N GLY A 113 12.29 14.51 -15.92
CA GLY A 113 11.67 15.37 -16.93
C GLY A 113 10.32 15.91 -16.47
N TYR A 114 10.09 16.03 -15.16
CA TYR A 114 8.90 16.67 -14.60
C TYR A 114 9.15 18.16 -14.36
N ASP A 115 9.52 18.85 -15.44
CA ASP A 115 10.00 20.23 -15.43
C ASP A 115 9.11 21.14 -16.30
N ASP A 116 9.49 22.42 -16.39
CA ASP A 116 8.81 23.38 -17.28
C ASP A 116 8.94 23.01 -18.77
N ASN A 117 9.95 22.23 -19.16
CA ASN A 117 10.09 21.74 -20.53
C ASN A 117 8.99 20.74 -20.87
N LEU A 118 8.65 19.79 -19.98
CA LEU A 118 7.52 18.89 -20.17
C LEU A 118 6.20 19.64 -20.31
N LEU A 119 5.98 20.67 -19.48
CA LEU A 119 4.78 21.50 -19.58
C LEU A 119 4.70 22.24 -20.92
N SER A 120 5.83 22.73 -21.41
CA SER A 120 5.96 23.40 -22.71
C SER A 120 5.75 22.42 -23.87
N GLU A 121 6.28 21.20 -23.78
CA GLU A 121 6.11 20.13 -24.76
C GLU A 121 4.65 19.64 -24.85
N ILE A 122 3.96 19.53 -23.72
CA ILE A 122 2.51 19.29 -23.68
C ILE A 122 1.76 20.39 -24.43
N ASP A 123 2.20 21.65 -24.30
CA ASP A 123 1.62 22.77 -25.04
C ASP A 123 1.87 22.73 -26.53
N LEU A 124 3.09 22.39 -26.94
CA LEU A 124 3.49 22.42 -28.33
C LEU A 124 2.93 21.21 -29.11
N LYS A 125 2.99 20.01 -28.53
CA LYS A 125 2.73 18.76 -29.27
C LYS A 125 1.30 18.25 -29.18
N ILE A 126 0.54 18.64 -28.16
CA ILE A 126 -0.83 18.14 -27.98
C ILE A 126 -1.83 19.17 -28.50
N SER A 127 -2.48 18.87 -29.62
CA SER A 127 -3.50 19.74 -30.22
C SER A 127 -4.88 19.59 -29.57
N ASN A 128 -5.18 18.45 -28.95
CA ASN A 128 -6.45 18.25 -28.25
C ASN A 128 -6.51 19.05 -26.94
N LYS A 129 -7.37 20.08 -26.91
CA LYS A 129 -7.52 21.00 -25.77
C LYS A 129 -7.89 20.30 -24.45
N LYS A 130 -8.85 19.36 -24.47
CA LYS A 130 -9.30 18.65 -23.26
C LYS A 130 -8.21 17.74 -22.69
N LEU A 131 -7.47 17.06 -23.56
CA LEU A 131 -6.34 16.23 -23.15
C LEU A 131 -5.21 17.09 -22.57
N LYS A 132 -4.86 18.19 -23.24
CA LYS A 132 -3.86 19.16 -22.78
C LYS A 132 -4.19 19.70 -21.39
N GLU A 133 -5.43 20.14 -21.17
CA GLU A 133 -5.88 20.65 -19.86
C GLU A 133 -5.82 19.58 -18.76
N ASN A 134 -6.23 18.35 -19.07
CA ASN A 134 -6.17 17.24 -18.11
C ASN A 134 -4.75 16.85 -17.73
N LEU A 135 -3.84 16.80 -18.71
CA LEU A 135 -2.42 16.52 -18.45
C LEU A 135 -1.82 17.64 -17.62
N LYS A 136 -1.98 18.90 -18.03
CA LYS A 136 -1.49 20.05 -17.24
C LYS A 136 -2.02 20.06 -15.81
N LYS A 137 -3.28 19.71 -15.56
CA LYS A 137 -3.83 19.61 -14.19
C LYS A 137 -3.14 18.52 -13.37
N ARG A 138 -2.82 17.38 -13.98
CA ARG A 138 -2.07 16.30 -13.30
C ARG A 138 -0.62 16.70 -13.06
N PHE A 139 -0.01 17.41 -14.01
CA PHE A 139 1.41 17.80 -13.95
C PHE A 139 1.67 19.04 -13.06
N LYS A 140 0.77 20.03 -13.06
CA LYS A 140 0.85 21.26 -12.23
C LYS A 140 0.23 21.12 -10.83
N GLY A 141 -0.28 19.94 -10.47
CA GLY A 141 -0.97 19.74 -9.20
C GLY A 141 -0.02 19.95 -8.02
N LYS A 142 -0.21 21.05 -7.27
CA LYS A 142 0.41 21.34 -5.95
C LYS A 142 0.13 20.23 -4.93
N TYR A 143 0.78 19.08 -5.02
CA TYR A 143 0.73 18.03 -3.99
C TYR A 143 2.03 17.22 -3.96
N PHE A 144 3.14 17.89 -3.62
CA PHE A 144 4.30 17.23 -3.03
C PHE A 144 4.87 18.14 -1.94
N CYS A 145 4.04 18.44 -0.93
CA CYS A 145 4.55 18.72 0.42
C CYS A 145 4.28 17.45 1.23
N ILE A 146 5.33 16.67 1.44
CA ILE A 146 5.43 15.74 2.56
C ILE A 146 6.33 16.42 3.60
#